data_AF-X1CEQ1-F1
#
_entry.id   AF-X1CEQ1-F1
#
_cell.length_a   1.000
_cell.length_b   1.000
_cell.length_c   1.000
_cell.angle_alpha   90.00
_cell.angle_beta   90.00
_cell.angle_gamma   90.00
#
_symmetry.space_group_name_H-M   'P 1'
#
loop_
_entity.id
_entity.type
_entity.pdbx_description
1 polymer ?
#
loop_
_entity_poly.entity_id
_entity_poly.type
_entity_poly.pdbx_seq_one_letter_code
_entity_poly.pdbx_strand_id
1 'polypeptide(L)'
;MTTKEQMIDYLQCDISSFGFQDLYDLVISKNNCINCGACLSICPRIGIKNNKPTLIDYDPECSLCFKYCPRTFFPKKLFEKEIFNGQTQKDFLLGHYQEIIAAKSTSNNILRKAQNGGVVTTLLIHALNTGLIDGVLMTNKDENWYPKPFIARTPEEVIHAAGSIYTMIPTLSIYKEAVYKYKIKNLAFVGLPCQIQAVRKFQLWPPLSNKYGKFKLIIGLFCSSNYSYDSMINLVHDLIGVSMMEIKKFDVSHGKFIAYLNDGTIKEVSIKGTSKYHFSSCKFCKDYTAEFADISVGSVG
;
A
#
# COMPACT_ATOMS: atom_id res chain seq x y z
N MET A 1 -21.35 -24.24 4.41
CA MET A 1 -21.07 -23.10 3.53
C MET A 1 -19.73 -23.30 2.85
N THR A 2 -19.66 -23.06 1.54
CA THR A 2 -18.38 -22.98 0.81
C THR A 2 -17.53 -21.81 1.34
N THR A 3 -16.21 -21.83 1.16
CA THR A 3 -15.34 -20.70 1.56
C THR A 3 -15.78 -19.39 0.91
N LYS A 4 -16.25 -19.46 -0.34
CA LYS A 4 -16.84 -18.34 -1.06
C LYS A 4 -18.12 -17.83 -0.40
N GLU A 5 -19.03 -18.71 0.02
CA GLU A 5 -20.23 -18.33 0.78
C GLU A 5 -19.89 -17.68 2.13
N GLN A 6 -18.84 -18.14 2.83
CA GLN A 6 -18.39 -17.52 4.09
C GLN A 6 -17.73 -16.16 3.86
N MET A 7 -17.05 -15.95 2.72
CA MET A 7 -16.51 -14.63 2.34
C MET A 7 -17.60 -13.66 1.96
N ILE A 8 -18.56 -14.15 1.17
CA ILE A 8 -19.78 -13.44 0.82
C ILE A 8 -20.51 -13.10 2.10
N ASP A 9 -20.70 -14.02 3.05
CA ASP A 9 -21.33 -13.71 4.33
C ASP A 9 -20.50 -12.70 5.13
N TYR A 10 -19.18 -12.84 5.29
CA TYR A 10 -18.38 -11.82 5.98
C TYR A 10 -18.48 -10.42 5.35
N LEU A 11 -18.48 -10.33 4.02
CA LEU A 11 -18.50 -9.06 3.28
C LEU A 11 -19.94 -8.51 3.17
N GLN A 12 -20.92 -9.37 2.93
CA GLN A 12 -22.33 -9.05 2.68
C GLN A 12 -23.22 -9.16 3.91
N CYS A 13 -22.75 -9.72 5.03
CA CYS A 13 -23.51 -9.83 6.27
C CYS A 13 -24.00 -8.44 6.64
N ASP A 14 -25.27 -8.40 7.00
CA ASP A 14 -26.00 -7.19 7.35
C ASP A 14 -25.52 -6.76 8.74
N ILE A 15 -24.33 -6.19 8.80
CA ILE A 15 -23.85 -5.43 9.95
C ILE A 15 -24.49 -4.05 9.84
N SER A 16 -25.83 -4.03 9.96
CA SER A 16 -26.71 -2.86 9.89
C SER A 16 -26.58 -1.98 11.14
N SER A 17 -25.40 -1.96 11.78
CA SER A 17 -25.15 -1.31 13.07
C SER A 17 -23.72 -0.80 13.26
N PHE A 18 -22.88 -0.77 12.22
CA PHE A 18 -21.52 -0.20 12.33
C PHE A 18 -21.29 0.94 11.34
N GLY A 19 -21.31 2.17 11.84
CA GLY A 19 -21.08 3.37 11.05
C GLY A 19 -19.61 3.81 11.00
N PHE A 20 -19.41 5.03 10.52
CA PHE A 20 -18.17 5.76 10.63
C PHE A 20 -17.77 5.97 12.09
N GLN A 21 -18.74 6.16 13.00
CA GLN A 21 -18.46 6.35 14.42
C GLN A 21 -17.74 5.12 15.01
N ASP A 22 -18.19 3.91 14.70
CA ASP A 22 -17.52 2.67 15.13
C ASP A 22 -16.12 2.52 14.53
N LEU A 23 -15.97 2.90 13.25
CA LEU A 23 -14.65 2.94 12.61
C LEU A 23 -13.74 3.93 13.34
N TYR A 24 -14.28 5.08 13.73
CA TYR A 24 -13.55 6.09 14.46
C TYR A 24 -13.12 5.57 15.83
N ASP A 25 -14.03 5.01 16.61
CA ASP A 25 -13.80 4.57 17.98
C ASP A 25 -12.85 3.37 18.06
N LEU A 26 -12.96 2.41 17.14
CA LEU A 26 -12.16 1.19 17.14
C LEU A 26 -10.81 1.34 16.43
N VAL A 27 -10.70 2.23 15.43
CA VAL A 27 -9.50 2.33 14.58
C VAL A 27 -8.84 3.70 14.63
N ILE A 28 -9.58 4.77 14.36
CA ILE A 28 -8.98 6.10 14.13
C ILE A 28 -8.54 6.75 15.44
N SER A 29 -9.38 6.73 16.46
CA SER A 29 -9.10 7.29 17.80
C SER A 29 -7.96 6.56 18.50
N LYS A 30 -7.80 5.26 18.23
CA LYS A 30 -6.73 4.40 18.76
C LYS A 30 -5.40 4.53 18.01
N ASN A 31 -5.31 5.47 17.05
CA ASN A 31 -4.15 5.67 16.17
C ASN A 31 -3.75 4.38 15.43
N ASN A 32 -4.75 3.56 15.09
CA ASN A 32 -4.55 2.29 14.40
C ASN A 32 -4.81 2.40 12.89
N CYS A 33 -5.36 3.53 12.42
CA CYS A 33 -5.55 3.78 10.99
C CYS A 33 -4.21 3.77 10.24
N ILE A 34 -4.11 2.97 9.18
CA ILE A 34 -2.91 2.86 8.33
C ILE A 34 -2.87 3.88 7.19
N ASN A 35 -3.80 4.84 7.18
CA ASN A 35 -3.94 5.85 6.13
C ASN A 35 -3.94 5.25 4.70
N CYS A 36 -4.63 4.13 4.44
CA CYS A 36 -4.60 3.47 3.13
C CYS A 36 -5.53 4.09 2.08
N GLY A 37 -6.52 4.88 2.50
CA GLY A 37 -7.47 5.56 1.61
C GLY A 37 -8.67 4.74 1.15
N ALA A 38 -8.84 3.50 1.62
CA ALA A 38 -9.97 2.66 1.22
C ALA A 38 -11.33 3.34 1.49
N CYS A 39 -11.54 3.85 2.72
CA CYS A 39 -12.79 4.55 3.08
C CYS A 39 -13.04 5.82 2.24
N LEU A 40 -11.98 6.59 1.95
CA LEU A 40 -12.04 7.80 1.11
C LEU A 40 -12.52 7.49 -0.31
N SER A 41 -12.11 6.34 -0.85
CA SER A 41 -12.44 5.96 -2.22
C SER A 41 -13.88 5.49 -2.40
N ILE A 42 -14.50 4.93 -1.36
CA ILE A 42 -15.84 4.34 -1.46
C ILE A 42 -16.93 5.22 -0.87
N CYS A 43 -16.58 6.19 -0.02
CA CYS A 43 -17.54 7.06 0.64
C CYS A 43 -17.27 8.53 0.30
N PRO A 44 -18.19 9.22 -0.42
CA PRO A 44 -18.02 10.65 -0.72
C PRO A 44 -18.16 11.56 0.52
N ARG A 45 -18.59 11.00 1.66
CA ARG A 45 -18.83 11.70 2.92
C ARG A 45 -17.63 11.67 3.87
N ILE A 46 -16.53 11.03 3.47
CA ILE A 46 -15.30 10.96 4.26
C ILE A 46 -14.22 11.77 3.54
N GLY A 47 -13.71 12.80 4.21
CA GLY A 47 -12.55 13.58 3.80
C GLY A 47 -11.32 13.28 4.67
N ILE A 48 -10.30 14.12 4.55
CA ILE A 48 -9.11 14.08 5.41
C ILE A 48 -9.04 15.37 6.22
N LYS A 49 -8.86 15.26 7.53
CA LYS A 49 -8.51 16.38 8.42
C LYS A 49 -7.36 15.92 9.32
N ASN A 50 -6.32 16.72 9.44
CA ASN A 50 -5.12 16.40 10.25
C ASN A 50 -4.55 15.00 9.95
N ASN A 51 -4.42 14.66 8.66
CA ASN A 51 -3.93 13.35 8.18
C ASN A 51 -4.77 12.13 8.65
N LYS A 52 -6.03 12.34 9.05
CA LYS A 52 -6.96 11.27 9.46
C LYS A 52 -8.26 11.32 8.65
N PRO A 53 -8.84 10.16 8.29
CA PRO A 53 -10.18 10.10 7.74
C PRO A 53 -11.16 10.77 8.70
N THR A 54 -11.97 11.69 8.19
CA THR A 54 -12.92 12.47 8.97
C THR A 54 -14.23 12.54 8.21
N LEU A 55 -15.34 12.35 8.91
CA LEU A 55 -16.66 12.51 8.35
C LEU A 55 -16.92 14.00 8.05
N ILE A 56 -17.24 14.33 6.81
CA ILE A 56 -17.48 15.71 6.34
C ILE A 56 -18.97 15.97 6.02
N ASP A 57 -19.80 14.94 6.13
CA ASP A 57 -21.25 14.97 5.86
C ASP A 57 -21.93 13.84 6.66
N TYR A 58 -23.26 13.82 6.79
CA TYR A 58 -23.97 12.85 7.64
C TYR A 58 -23.65 11.40 7.27
N ASP A 59 -23.51 10.52 8.26
CA ASP A 59 -23.31 9.09 8.01
C ASP A 59 -24.66 8.39 7.84
N PRO A 60 -24.96 7.74 6.68
CA PRO A 60 -26.17 6.95 6.51
C PRO A 60 -26.10 5.56 7.16
N GLU A 61 -25.05 5.26 7.93
CA GLU A 61 -24.82 3.97 8.60
C GLU A 61 -24.78 2.78 7.63
N CYS A 62 -24.25 3.00 6.42
CA CYS A 62 -24.14 1.97 5.38
C CYS A 62 -23.02 0.94 5.60
N SER A 63 -22.22 1.09 6.66
CA SER A 63 -21.13 0.21 7.08
C SER A 63 -19.96 -0.01 6.10
N LEU A 64 -19.97 0.59 4.92
CA LEU A 64 -18.93 0.37 3.89
C LEU A 64 -17.53 0.73 4.40
N CYS A 65 -17.36 1.91 5.00
CA CYS A 65 -16.04 2.34 5.49
C CYS A 65 -15.48 1.40 6.57
N PHE A 66 -16.35 0.85 7.42
CA PHE A 66 -16.02 -0.11 8.46
C PHE A 66 -15.60 -1.46 7.86
N LYS A 67 -16.42 -2.00 6.94
CA LYS A 67 -16.20 -3.29 6.27
C LYS A 67 -14.89 -3.33 5.50
N TYR A 68 -14.60 -2.27 4.74
CA TYR A 68 -13.41 -2.20 3.88
C TYR A 68 -12.13 -1.74 4.60
N CYS A 69 -12.22 -1.26 5.84
CA CYS A 69 -11.03 -0.96 6.63
C CYS A 69 -10.28 -2.26 6.97
N PRO A 70 -8.96 -2.39 6.67
CA PRO A 70 -8.21 -3.60 7.01
C PRO A 70 -7.89 -3.70 8.51
N ARG A 71 -8.15 -2.65 9.29
CA ARG A 71 -7.85 -2.57 10.73
C ARG A 71 -9.07 -2.81 11.62
N THR A 72 -10.24 -3.07 11.04
CA THR A 72 -11.40 -3.62 11.77
C THR A 72 -11.21 -5.13 11.90
N PHE A 73 -12.07 -5.94 11.27
CA PHE A 73 -11.86 -7.38 11.16
C PHE A 73 -11.24 -7.73 9.81
N PHE A 74 -10.25 -8.63 9.79
CA PHE A 74 -9.68 -9.22 8.57
C PHE A 74 -9.54 -10.73 8.81
N PRO A 75 -10.47 -11.56 8.32
CA PRO A 75 -10.46 -13.00 8.57
C PRO A 75 -9.35 -13.70 7.78
N LYS A 76 -8.11 -13.64 8.28
CA LYS A 76 -6.90 -14.16 7.58
C LYS A 76 -7.11 -15.54 6.96
N LYS A 77 -7.56 -16.53 7.75
CA LYS A 77 -7.78 -17.91 7.28
C LYS A 77 -8.73 -18.00 6.09
N LEU A 78 -9.72 -17.11 6.03
CA LEU A 78 -10.71 -17.10 4.97
C LEU A 78 -10.12 -16.52 3.69
N PHE A 79 -9.39 -15.40 3.81
CA PHE A 79 -8.65 -14.81 2.69
C PHE A 79 -7.56 -15.75 2.16
N GLU A 80 -6.82 -16.44 3.05
CA GLU A 80 -5.80 -17.42 2.66
C GLU A 80 -6.40 -18.54 1.80
N LYS A 81 -7.56 -19.10 2.21
CA LYS A 81 -8.25 -20.15 1.46
C LYS A 81 -8.73 -19.67 0.10
N GLU A 82 -9.34 -18.48 0.03
CA GLU A 82 -9.89 -17.95 -1.23
C GLU A 82 -8.77 -17.55 -2.21
N ILE A 83 -7.70 -16.92 -1.72
CA ILE A 83 -6.64 -16.38 -2.58
C ILE A 83 -5.70 -17.49 -3.05
N PHE A 84 -5.26 -18.38 -2.15
CA PHE A 84 -4.23 -19.37 -2.45
C PHE A 84 -4.78 -20.74 -2.80
N ASN A 85 -5.97 -21.09 -2.30
CA ASN A 85 -6.69 -22.32 -2.62
C ASN A 85 -5.83 -23.61 -2.60
N GLY A 86 -4.88 -23.71 -1.66
CA GLY A 86 -4.00 -24.88 -1.51
C GLY A 86 -2.88 -25.01 -2.55
N GLN A 87 -2.66 -24.00 -3.40
CA GLN A 87 -1.66 -24.00 -4.47
C GLN A 87 -0.28 -23.46 -4.01
N THR A 88 -0.10 -23.25 -2.72
CA THR A 88 1.09 -22.64 -2.12
C THR A 88 1.58 -23.43 -0.92
N GLN A 89 2.88 -23.33 -0.66
CA GLN A 89 3.46 -23.69 0.64
C GLN A 89 3.30 -22.52 1.61
N LYS A 90 3.29 -22.80 2.92
CA LYS A 90 3.17 -21.81 3.98
C LYS A 90 4.37 -21.88 4.91
N ASP A 91 5.11 -20.79 5.00
CA ASP A 91 6.11 -20.58 6.05
C ASP A 91 5.54 -19.68 7.16
N PHE A 92 6.01 -19.87 8.39
CA PHE A 92 5.52 -19.13 9.54
C PHE A 92 5.90 -17.64 9.50
N LEU A 93 7.05 -17.29 8.94
CA LEU A 93 7.57 -15.92 8.87
C LEU A 93 7.27 -15.24 7.54
N LEU A 94 7.30 -16.01 6.44
CA LEU A 94 7.20 -15.47 5.08
C LEU A 94 5.76 -15.53 4.52
N GLY A 95 4.89 -16.32 5.12
CA GLY A 95 3.52 -16.53 4.66
C GLY A 95 3.42 -17.55 3.52
N HIS A 96 2.44 -17.35 2.63
CA HIS A 96 2.16 -18.24 1.51
C HIS A 96 3.02 -17.89 0.28
N TYR A 97 3.63 -18.88 -0.36
CA TYR A 97 4.41 -18.69 -1.58
C TYR A 97 4.47 -19.99 -2.42
N GLN A 98 4.93 -19.86 -3.66
CA GLN A 98 5.26 -21.00 -4.53
C GLN A 98 6.77 -21.14 -4.69
N GLU A 99 7.44 -20.02 -4.97
CA GLU A 99 8.89 -19.95 -5.13
C GLU A 99 9.44 -18.68 -4.48
N ILE A 100 10.72 -18.73 -4.08
CA ILE A 100 11.48 -17.58 -3.58
C ILE A 100 12.75 -17.50 -4.41
N ILE A 101 12.93 -16.36 -5.10
CA ILE A 101 14.06 -16.16 -6.00
C ILE A 101 14.67 -14.76 -5.79
N ALA A 102 15.96 -14.64 -6.10
CA ALA A 102 16.63 -13.35 -6.26
C ALA A 102 16.53 -12.92 -7.74
N ALA A 103 16.02 -11.72 -7.99
CA ALA A 103 15.81 -11.23 -9.35
C ALA A 103 16.24 -9.77 -9.52
N LYS A 104 16.68 -9.44 -10.74
CA LYS A 104 17.05 -8.09 -11.16
C LYS A 104 16.59 -7.85 -12.59
N SER A 105 16.14 -6.63 -12.88
CA SER A 105 15.78 -6.19 -14.22
C SER A 105 17.00 -6.24 -15.14
N THR A 106 16.79 -6.67 -16.38
CA THR A 106 17.78 -6.59 -17.46
C THR A 106 17.80 -5.22 -18.14
N SER A 107 16.82 -4.34 -17.84
CA SER A 107 16.71 -3.02 -18.47
C SER A 107 17.52 -1.96 -17.71
N ASN A 108 18.56 -1.44 -18.36
CA ASN A 108 19.36 -0.34 -17.82
C ASN A 108 18.54 0.93 -17.55
N ASN A 109 17.49 1.19 -18.34
CA ASN A 109 16.60 2.33 -18.12
C ASN A 109 15.87 2.22 -16.77
N ILE A 110 15.35 1.02 -16.46
CA ILE A 110 14.68 0.72 -15.19
C ILE A 110 15.68 0.80 -14.03
N LEU A 111 16.85 0.18 -14.19
CA LEU A 111 17.87 0.11 -13.13
C LEU A 111 18.37 1.49 -12.69
N ARG A 112 18.41 2.49 -13.59
CA ARG A 112 18.80 3.87 -13.25
C ARG A 112 17.83 4.57 -12.30
N LYS A 113 16.58 4.12 -12.21
CA LYS A 113 15.52 4.72 -11.38
C LYS A 113 15.06 3.83 -10.22
N ALA A 114 15.29 2.53 -10.30
CA ALA A 114 14.84 1.57 -9.31
C ALA A 114 15.46 1.77 -7.92
N GLN A 115 14.72 1.41 -6.88
CA GLN A 115 15.26 1.36 -5.51
C GLN A 115 16.37 0.30 -5.39
N ASN A 116 16.06 -0.92 -5.81
CA ASN A 116 16.94 -2.10 -5.78
C ASN A 116 16.98 -2.73 -7.19
N GLY A 117 16.59 -4.01 -7.33
CA GLY A 117 16.68 -4.75 -8.58
C GLY A 117 15.71 -4.33 -9.70
N GLY A 118 14.78 -3.39 -9.47
CA GLY A 118 13.82 -2.95 -10.50
C GLY A 118 12.77 -3.99 -10.90
N VAL A 119 12.56 -5.02 -10.07
CA VAL A 119 11.63 -6.13 -10.34
C VAL A 119 10.19 -5.63 -10.47
N VAL A 120 9.71 -4.83 -9.50
CA VAL A 120 8.33 -4.30 -9.52
C VAL A 120 8.04 -3.51 -10.80
N THR A 121 8.91 -2.56 -11.15
CA THR A 121 8.80 -1.77 -12.38
C THR A 121 8.77 -2.66 -13.62
N THR A 122 9.64 -3.68 -13.67
CA THR A 122 9.71 -4.62 -14.82
C THR A 122 8.42 -5.43 -14.96
N LEU A 123 7.89 -5.96 -13.86
CA LEU A 123 6.65 -6.75 -13.85
C LEU A 123 5.45 -5.90 -14.29
N LEU A 124 5.34 -4.67 -13.80
CA LEU A 124 4.24 -3.77 -14.16
C LEU A 124 4.28 -3.38 -15.64
N ILE A 125 5.46 -3.06 -16.17
CA ILE A 125 5.62 -2.75 -17.60
C ILE A 125 5.24 -3.95 -18.45
N HIS A 126 5.69 -5.15 -18.06
CA HIS A 126 5.29 -6.38 -18.75
C HIS A 126 3.78 -6.61 -18.69
N ALA A 127 3.15 -6.39 -17.53
CA ALA A 127 1.71 -6.55 -17.35
C ALA A 127 0.89 -5.54 -18.17
N LEU A 128 1.37 -4.30 -18.31
CA LEU A 128 0.77 -3.28 -19.20
C LEU A 128 0.89 -3.69 -20.67
N ASN A 129 2.11 -4.05 -21.10
CA ASN A 129 2.39 -4.40 -22.51
C ASN A 129 1.64 -5.66 -22.98
N THR A 130 1.38 -6.60 -22.07
CA THR A 130 0.62 -7.83 -22.36
C THR A 130 -0.90 -7.63 -22.23
N GLY A 131 -1.36 -6.47 -21.76
CA GLY A 131 -2.78 -6.20 -21.52
C GLY A 131 -3.37 -6.95 -20.33
N LEU A 132 -2.54 -7.53 -19.44
CA LEU A 132 -3.01 -8.11 -18.17
C LEU A 132 -3.66 -7.03 -17.29
N ILE A 133 -3.13 -5.81 -17.36
CA ILE A 133 -3.63 -4.62 -16.68
C ILE A 133 -3.68 -3.44 -17.65
N ASP A 134 -4.58 -2.49 -17.39
CA ASP A 134 -4.69 -1.22 -18.13
C ASP A 134 -4.27 -0.01 -17.27
N GLY A 135 -3.93 -0.25 -16.00
CA GLY A 135 -3.38 0.77 -15.12
C GLY A 135 -2.96 0.23 -13.76
N VAL A 136 -2.19 1.01 -13.02
CA VAL A 136 -1.61 0.67 -11.73
C VAL A 136 -1.94 1.77 -10.72
N LEU A 137 -2.46 1.39 -9.56
CA LEU A 137 -2.50 2.28 -8.40
C LEU A 137 -1.21 2.11 -7.62
N MET A 138 -0.44 3.19 -7.48
CA MET A 138 0.84 3.19 -6.78
C MET A 138 1.11 4.56 -6.15
N THR A 139 2.26 4.70 -5.51
CA THR A 139 2.70 5.96 -4.89
C THR A 139 3.72 6.65 -5.80
N ASN A 140 3.63 7.97 -5.90
CA ASN A 140 4.68 8.82 -6.44
C ASN A 140 4.96 9.95 -5.44
N LYS A 141 5.89 10.85 -5.74
CA LYS A 141 6.19 12.05 -4.97
C LYS A 141 6.29 13.27 -5.88
N ASP A 142 6.16 14.45 -5.30
CA ASP A 142 6.59 15.69 -5.94
C ASP A 142 8.08 15.99 -5.67
N GLU A 143 8.54 17.14 -6.14
CA GLU A 143 9.90 17.65 -5.95
C GLU A 143 10.30 17.86 -4.49
N ASN A 144 9.33 18.06 -3.59
CA ASN A 144 9.56 18.26 -2.16
C ASN A 144 9.53 16.94 -1.37
N TRP A 145 9.54 15.79 -2.06
CA TRP A 145 9.29 14.48 -1.47
C TRP A 145 7.89 14.30 -0.87
N TYR A 146 6.95 15.20 -1.16
CA TYR A 146 5.58 15.03 -0.69
C TYR A 146 4.96 13.83 -1.43
N PRO A 147 4.55 12.78 -0.70
CA PRO A 147 4.05 11.57 -1.31
C PRO A 147 2.60 11.77 -1.80
N LYS A 148 2.28 11.25 -2.98
CA LYS A 148 0.95 11.34 -3.57
C LYS A 148 0.50 10.00 -4.17
N PRO A 149 -0.80 9.64 -4.03
CA PRO A 149 -1.38 8.56 -4.82
C PRO A 149 -1.23 8.86 -6.31
N PHE A 150 -0.90 7.85 -7.11
CA PHE A 150 -0.64 7.99 -8.54
C PHE A 150 -1.25 6.83 -9.33
N ILE A 151 -1.84 7.15 -10.48
CA ILE A 151 -2.35 6.17 -11.45
C ILE A 151 -1.41 6.15 -12.65
N ALA A 152 -0.62 5.09 -12.80
CA ALA A 152 0.20 4.88 -14.00
C ALA A 152 -0.58 4.03 -15.02
N ARG A 153 -0.55 4.40 -16.29
CA ARG A 153 -1.18 3.68 -17.42
C ARG A 153 -0.22 3.43 -18.58
N THR A 154 1.01 3.95 -18.50
CA THR A 154 2.07 3.76 -19.50
C THR A 154 3.37 3.27 -18.84
N PRO A 155 4.25 2.59 -19.57
CA PRO A 155 5.57 2.20 -19.06
C PRO A 155 6.39 3.37 -18.50
N GLU A 156 6.33 4.52 -19.16
CA GLU A 156 7.05 5.73 -18.76
C GLU A 156 6.55 6.27 -17.42
N GLU A 157 5.23 6.29 -17.20
CA GLU A 157 4.63 6.67 -15.92
C GLU A 157 5.03 5.69 -14.79
N VAL A 158 5.13 4.38 -15.09
CA VAL A 158 5.59 3.38 -14.11
C VAL A 158 7.06 3.60 -13.74
N ILE A 159 7.93 3.89 -14.72
CA ILE A 159 9.35 4.20 -14.48
C ILE A 159 9.48 5.50 -13.68
N HIS A 160 8.67 6.50 -14.00
CA HIS A 160 8.69 7.80 -13.33
C HIS A 160 8.37 7.68 -11.83
N ALA A 161 7.47 6.76 -11.46
CA ALA A 161 7.12 6.50 -10.06
C ALA A 161 8.04 5.48 -9.35
N ALA A 162 9.14 5.04 -9.98
CA ALA A 162 10.07 4.10 -9.37
C ALA A 162 10.86 4.70 -8.20
N GLY A 163 11.23 3.84 -7.24
CA GLY A 163 11.98 4.21 -6.04
C GLY A 163 11.12 4.13 -4.77
N SER A 164 11.77 3.93 -3.62
CA SER A 164 11.06 3.84 -2.35
C SER A 164 10.72 5.22 -1.81
N ILE A 165 9.49 5.35 -1.31
CA ILE A 165 8.99 6.53 -0.60
C ILE A 165 8.60 6.05 0.79
N TYR A 166 9.43 6.37 1.78
CA TYR A 166 9.26 5.93 3.17
C TYR A 166 8.28 6.84 3.91
N THR A 167 7.11 7.11 3.30
CA THR A 167 6.01 7.84 3.94
C THR A 167 4.68 7.17 3.66
N MET A 168 3.78 7.17 4.65
CA MET A 168 2.44 6.58 4.57
C MET A 168 1.49 7.52 3.84
N ILE A 169 0.79 6.99 2.84
CA ILE A 169 -0.21 7.74 2.06
C ILE A 169 -1.45 6.93 1.71
N PRO A 170 -2.58 7.62 1.44
CA PRO A 170 -3.83 6.98 1.07
C PRO A 170 -3.85 6.52 -0.38
N THR A 171 -3.00 5.55 -0.75
CA THR A 171 -2.82 5.08 -2.14
C THR A 171 -4.14 4.65 -2.79
N LEU A 172 -5.10 4.13 -2.01
CA LEU A 172 -6.40 3.72 -2.53
C LEU A 172 -7.40 4.85 -2.71
N SER A 173 -7.14 6.08 -2.23
CA SER A 173 -8.11 7.19 -2.34
C SER A 173 -8.51 7.49 -3.79
N ILE A 174 -7.60 7.24 -4.73
CA ILE A 174 -7.79 7.44 -6.17
C ILE A 174 -8.47 6.25 -6.88
N TYR A 175 -8.84 5.18 -6.16
CA TYR A 175 -9.54 4.02 -6.77
C TYR A 175 -10.85 4.44 -7.45
N LYS A 176 -11.61 5.36 -6.84
CA LYS A 176 -12.82 5.94 -7.43
C LYS A 176 -12.56 6.61 -8.78
N GLU A 177 -11.45 7.34 -8.88
CA GLU A 177 -11.05 8.02 -10.10
C GLU A 177 -10.67 7.01 -11.19
N ALA A 178 -9.90 5.97 -10.83
CA ALA A 178 -9.56 4.87 -11.73
C ALA A 178 -10.80 4.19 -12.33
N VAL A 179 -11.82 3.93 -11.48
CA VAL A 179 -13.06 3.26 -11.89
C VAL A 179 -13.96 4.17 -12.72
N TYR A 180 -14.24 5.39 -12.26
CA TYR A 180 -15.31 6.20 -12.85
C TYR A 180 -14.83 7.20 -13.89
N LYS A 181 -13.66 7.83 -13.69
CA LYS A 181 -13.11 8.83 -14.61
C LYS A 181 -12.32 8.16 -15.72
N TYR A 182 -11.37 7.29 -15.37
CA TYR A 182 -10.51 6.63 -16.35
C TYR A 182 -11.08 5.33 -16.90
N LYS A 183 -12.15 4.78 -16.30
CA LYS A 183 -12.79 3.52 -16.73
C LYS A 183 -11.79 2.37 -16.92
N ILE A 184 -10.78 2.28 -16.05
CA ILE A 184 -9.76 1.24 -16.12
C ILE A 184 -10.44 -0.10 -15.79
N LYS A 185 -10.31 -1.11 -16.65
CA LYS A 185 -10.99 -2.39 -16.48
C LYS A 185 -10.21 -3.29 -15.53
N ASN A 186 -8.91 -3.42 -15.78
CA ASN A 186 -7.97 -4.27 -15.07
C ASN A 186 -6.90 -3.42 -14.39
N LEU A 187 -6.86 -3.44 -13.07
CA LEU A 187 -5.89 -2.71 -12.26
C LEU A 187 -4.79 -3.62 -11.75
N ALA A 188 -3.58 -3.09 -11.64
CA ALA A 188 -2.62 -3.52 -10.64
C ALA A 188 -2.64 -2.61 -9.41
N PHE A 189 -2.13 -3.13 -8.30
CA PHE A 189 -1.83 -2.35 -7.11
C PHE A 189 -0.40 -2.62 -6.65
N VAL A 190 0.32 -1.56 -6.27
CA VAL A 190 1.59 -1.68 -5.53
C VAL A 190 1.44 -1.00 -4.18
N GLY A 191 1.73 -1.72 -3.11
CA GLY A 191 1.71 -1.12 -1.79
C GLY A 191 2.31 -1.97 -0.69
N LEU A 192 2.17 -1.47 0.53
CA LEU A 192 2.71 -2.07 1.75
C LEU A 192 1.78 -3.19 2.26
N PRO A 193 2.26 -4.11 3.11
CA PRO A 193 1.50 -5.27 3.57
C PRO A 193 0.11 -4.91 4.13
N CYS A 194 0.06 -3.85 4.93
CA CYS A 194 -1.18 -3.34 5.52
C CYS A 194 -2.18 -2.80 4.47
N GLN A 195 -1.70 -2.22 3.37
CA GLN A 195 -2.54 -1.75 2.26
C GLN A 195 -3.03 -2.93 1.40
N ILE A 196 -2.21 -3.97 1.21
CA ILE A 196 -2.59 -5.19 0.48
C ILE A 196 -3.86 -5.82 1.07
N GLN A 197 -3.98 -5.84 2.40
CA GLN A 197 -5.20 -6.32 3.08
C GLN A 197 -6.45 -5.52 2.68
N ALA A 198 -6.35 -4.20 2.51
CA ALA A 198 -7.47 -3.38 2.03
C ALA A 198 -7.81 -3.69 0.57
N VAL A 199 -6.80 -3.85 -0.28
CA VAL A 199 -6.99 -4.14 -1.70
C VAL A 199 -7.60 -5.51 -1.93
N ARG A 200 -7.23 -6.52 -1.14
CA ARG A 200 -7.88 -7.83 -1.22
C ARG A 200 -9.37 -7.76 -0.88
N LYS A 201 -9.79 -6.89 0.05
CA LYS A 201 -11.22 -6.64 0.27
C LYS A 201 -11.88 -6.07 -0.99
N PHE A 202 -11.27 -5.08 -1.65
CA PHE A 202 -11.79 -4.53 -2.92
C PHE A 202 -11.80 -5.55 -4.07
N GLN A 203 -10.80 -6.44 -4.11
CA GLN A 203 -10.69 -7.45 -5.17
C GLN A 203 -11.80 -8.50 -5.04
N LEU A 204 -12.02 -9.00 -3.82
CA LEU A 204 -12.96 -10.10 -3.56
C LEU A 204 -14.40 -9.60 -3.49
N TRP A 205 -14.61 -8.36 -3.05
CA TRP A 205 -15.90 -7.68 -3.13
C TRP A 205 -15.71 -6.27 -3.69
N PRO A 206 -15.92 -6.06 -5.01
CA PRO A 206 -15.74 -4.74 -5.63
C PRO A 206 -16.82 -3.75 -5.18
N PRO A 207 -16.46 -2.61 -4.54
CA PRO A 207 -17.44 -1.68 -3.99
C PRO A 207 -18.05 -0.69 -5.00
N LEU A 208 -17.44 -0.54 -6.19
CA LEU A 208 -17.78 0.56 -7.11
C LEU A 208 -18.32 0.09 -8.47
N SER A 209 -17.80 -1.00 -9.03
CA SER A 209 -18.21 -1.45 -10.36
C SER A 209 -17.94 -2.95 -10.57
N ASN A 210 -18.88 -3.63 -11.22
CA ASN A 210 -18.71 -5.02 -11.67
C ASN A 210 -17.92 -5.12 -12.99
N LYS A 211 -17.71 -4.00 -13.69
CA LYS A 211 -17.01 -3.95 -14.98
C LYS A 211 -15.59 -3.39 -14.85
N TYR A 212 -15.44 -2.26 -14.16
CA TYR A 212 -14.18 -1.52 -14.03
C TYR A 212 -13.55 -1.71 -12.64
N GLY A 213 -12.24 -1.44 -12.53
CA GLY A 213 -11.52 -1.49 -11.25
C GLY A 213 -11.13 -2.88 -10.77
N LYS A 214 -11.11 -3.89 -11.63
CA LYS A 214 -10.79 -5.27 -11.20
C LYS A 214 -9.30 -5.40 -10.95
N PHE A 215 -8.90 -5.66 -9.71
CA PHE A 215 -7.50 -5.94 -9.41
C PHE A 215 -7.07 -7.31 -9.99
N LYS A 216 -6.18 -7.29 -10.97
CA LYS A 216 -5.62 -8.47 -11.67
C LYS A 216 -4.22 -8.83 -11.22
N LEU A 217 -3.50 -7.87 -10.62
CA LEU A 217 -2.15 -8.07 -10.11
C LEU A 217 -1.93 -7.20 -8.87
N ILE A 218 -1.55 -7.80 -7.75
CA ILE A 218 -1.31 -7.10 -6.49
C ILE A 218 0.13 -7.40 -6.07
N ILE A 219 1.00 -6.39 -6.13
CA ILE A 219 2.40 -6.49 -5.74
C ILE A 219 2.58 -5.88 -4.35
N GLY A 220 3.07 -6.68 -3.41
CA GLY A 220 3.37 -6.30 -2.04
C GLY A 220 4.84 -5.95 -1.87
N LEU A 221 5.14 -4.87 -1.17
CA LEU A 221 6.50 -4.49 -0.82
C LEU A 221 6.82 -4.93 0.61
N PHE A 222 8.03 -5.43 0.85
CA PHE A 222 8.48 -5.73 2.21
C PHE A 222 8.51 -4.44 3.05
N CYS A 223 7.98 -4.49 4.27
CA CYS A 223 7.86 -3.31 5.11
C CYS A 223 7.97 -3.66 6.59
N SER A 224 8.92 -3.04 7.29
CA SER A 224 9.04 -3.14 8.75
C SER A 224 8.33 -1.99 9.46
N SER A 225 8.68 -0.75 9.10
CA SER A 225 8.03 0.46 9.60
C SER A 225 8.01 1.53 8.51
N ASN A 226 7.22 2.57 8.75
CA ASN A 226 7.08 3.71 7.86
C ASN A 226 6.81 4.97 8.69
N TYR A 227 6.69 6.14 8.06
CA TYR A 227 6.63 7.47 8.69
C TYR A 227 5.45 8.28 8.13
N SER A 228 4.96 9.29 8.84
CA SER A 228 4.19 10.34 8.16
C SER A 228 5.15 11.28 7.42
N TYR A 229 4.64 12.12 6.51
CA TYR A 229 5.48 13.12 5.86
C TYR A 229 6.11 14.09 6.88
N ASP A 230 5.33 14.58 7.84
CA ASP A 230 5.83 15.45 8.92
C ASP A 230 6.90 14.75 9.78
N SER A 231 6.69 13.47 10.11
CA SER A 231 7.68 12.69 10.85
C SER A 231 8.95 12.44 10.04
N MET A 232 8.85 12.30 8.72
CA MET A 232 10.01 12.17 7.83
C MET A 232 10.80 13.47 7.77
N ILE A 233 10.13 14.62 7.64
CA ILE A 233 10.79 15.94 7.71
C ILE A 233 11.56 16.06 9.03
N ASN A 234 10.91 15.76 10.15
CA ASN A 234 11.54 15.86 11.46
C ASN A 234 12.70 14.87 11.62
N LEU A 235 12.58 13.65 11.09
CA LEU A 235 13.67 12.66 11.09
C LEU A 235 14.88 13.20 10.32
N VAL A 236 14.66 13.73 9.12
CA VAL A 236 15.72 14.25 8.26
C VAL A 236 16.38 15.47 8.88
N HIS A 237 15.59 16.40 9.40
CA HIS A 237 16.11 17.56 10.12
C HIS A 237 16.95 17.14 11.35
N ASP A 238 16.36 16.34 12.25
CA ASP A 238 16.94 16.08 13.56
C ASP A 238 18.11 15.08 13.54
N LEU A 239 18.06 14.07 12.65
CA LEU A 239 19.04 12.98 12.63
C LEU A 239 20.02 13.07 11.46
N ILE A 240 19.61 13.64 10.32
CA ILE A 240 20.47 13.78 9.14
C ILE A 240 21.09 15.18 9.07
N GLY A 241 20.39 16.20 9.59
CA GLY A 241 20.87 17.58 9.63
C GLY A 241 20.91 18.23 8.25
N VAL A 242 19.88 18.01 7.42
CA VAL A 242 19.71 18.59 6.08
C VAL A 242 18.24 18.88 5.81
N SER A 243 17.95 19.62 4.74
CA SER A 243 16.60 19.81 4.20
C SER A 243 16.16 18.62 3.34
N MET A 244 14.84 18.37 3.27
CA MET A 244 14.27 17.37 2.34
C MET A 244 14.63 17.64 0.88
N MET A 245 14.81 18.91 0.49
CA MET A 245 15.18 19.30 -0.88
C MET A 245 16.59 18.85 -1.28
N GLU A 246 17.45 18.57 -0.30
CA GLU A 246 18.82 18.09 -0.55
C GLU A 246 18.87 16.58 -0.79
N ILE A 247 17.76 15.86 -0.51
CA ILE A 247 17.71 14.41 -0.63
C ILE A 247 17.45 13.97 -2.06
N LYS A 248 18.33 13.11 -2.57
CA LYS A 248 18.19 12.41 -3.85
C LYS A 248 17.48 11.07 -3.72
N LYS A 249 17.80 10.31 -2.66
CA LYS A 249 17.27 8.96 -2.41
C LYS A 249 17.36 8.62 -0.92
N PHE A 250 16.41 7.85 -0.43
CA PHE A 250 16.53 7.15 0.84
C PHE A 250 16.73 5.65 0.63
N ASP A 251 17.37 4.99 1.57
CA ASP A 251 17.44 3.54 1.64
C ASP A 251 17.46 3.03 3.09
N VAL A 252 17.10 1.77 3.27
CA VAL A 252 17.16 1.09 4.56
C VAL A 252 17.81 -0.27 4.36
N SER A 253 19.06 -0.39 4.80
CA SER A 253 19.86 -1.61 4.65
C SER A 253 20.82 -1.76 5.82
N HIS A 254 21.20 -3.00 6.14
CA HIS A 254 22.19 -3.33 7.19
C HIS A 254 21.97 -2.62 8.54
N GLY A 255 20.71 -2.41 8.94
CA GLY A 255 20.37 -1.74 10.20
C GLY A 255 20.57 -0.22 10.20
N LYS A 256 20.70 0.40 9.02
CA LYS A 256 20.86 1.84 8.82
C LYS A 256 19.68 2.43 8.06
N PHE A 257 19.35 3.66 8.39
CA PHE A 257 18.58 4.55 7.53
C PHE A 257 19.58 5.44 6.81
N ILE A 258 19.55 5.41 5.48
CA ILE A 258 20.57 6.01 4.61
C ILE A 258 19.91 7.09 3.76
N ALA A 259 20.51 8.28 3.76
CA ALA A 259 20.13 9.41 2.94
C ALA A 259 21.26 9.71 1.94
N TYR A 260 20.95 9.57 0.65
CA TYR A 260 21.82 9.98 -0.45
C TYR A 260 21.43 11.39 -0.86
N LEU A 261 22.37 12.31 -0.82
CA LEU A 261 22.15 13.72 -1.15
C LEU A 261 22.39 13.99 -2.65
N ASN A 262 21.91 15.14 -3.11
CA ASN A 262 22.05 15.57 -4.50
C ASN A 262 23.51 15.82 -4.91
N ASP A 263 24.37 16.24 -3.98
CA ASP A 263 25.81 16.46 -4.16
C ASP A 263 26.64 15.15 -4.17
N GLY A 264 26.00 14.00 -3.90
CA GLY A 264 26.64 12.69 -3.80
C GLY A 264 27.06 12.29 -2.39
N THR A 265 26.91 13.17 -1.39
CA THR A 265 27.15 12.86 0.02
C THR A 265 26.18 11.78 0.50
N ILE A 266 26.68 10.84 1.32
CA ILE A 266 25.88 9.80 1.95
C ILE A 266 25.89 10.05 3.46
N LYS A 267 24.71 10.15 4.05
CA LYS A 267 24.53 10.26 5.51
C LYS A 267 23.74 9.07 6.02
N GLU A 268 24.16 8.52 7.16
CA GLU A 268 23.57 7.31 7.72
C GLU A 268 23.32 7.46 9.21
N VAL A 269 22.19 6.93 9.67
CA VAL A 269 21.85 6.82 11.08
C VAL A 269 21.38 5.41 11.42
N SER A 270 21.49 5.03 12.69
CA SER A 270 20.95 3.74 13.15
C SER A 270 19.45 3.69 12.92
N ILE A 271 18.96 2.60 12.30
CA ILE A 271 17.51 2.42 12.10
C ILE A 271 16.77 2.40 13.44
N LYS A 272 17.39 1.92 14.51
CA LYS A 272 16.80 1.93 15.86
C LYS A 272 16.54 3.36 16.36
N GLY A 273 17.41 4.31 15.99
CA GLY A 273 17.27 5.73 16.33
C GLY A 273 16.08 6.42 15.66
N THR A 274 15.50 5.81 14.62
CA THR A 274 14.34 6.35 13.90
C THR A 274 13.00 6.03 14.56
N SER A 275 12.99 5.14 15.57
CA SER A 275 11.77 4.57 16.16
C SER A 275 10.77 5.60 16.68
N LYS A 276 11.24 6.71 17.25
CA LYS A 276 10.38 7.81 17.73
C LYS A 276 9.60 8.53 16.62
N TYR A 277 10.02 8.39 15.35
CA TYR A 277 9.36 8.97 14.19
C TYR A 277 8.42 7.98 13.48
N HIS A 278 8.36 6.72 13.92
CA HIS A 278 7.55 5.71 13.26
C HIS A 278 6.07 6.09 13.29
N PHE A 279 5.41 5.83 12.16
CA PHE A 279 3.97 5.96 12.04
C PHE A 279 3.30 5.04 13.06
N SER A 280 2.42 5.62 13.88
CA SER A 280 1.90 4.99 15.10
C SER A 280 1.20 3.65 14.87
N SER A 281 0.60 3.44 13.70
CA SER A 281 -0.06 2.17 13.36
C SER A 281 0.91 1.01 13.10
N CYS A 282 2.18 1.29 12.75
CA CYS A 282 3.18 0.25 12.45
C CYS A 282 3.43 -0.71 13.62
N LYS A 283 3.31 -0.25 14.87
CA LYS A 283 3.48 -1.09 16.08
C LYS A 283 2.45 -2.23 16.18
N PHE A 284 1.36 -2.14 15.43
CA PHE A 284 0.32 -3.17 15.39
C PHE A 284 0.38 -4.03 14.12
N CYS A 285 1.35 -3.80 13.24
CA CYS A 285 1.56 -4.62 12.05
C CYS A 285 2.27 -5.93 12.44
N LYS A 286 1.88 -7.03 11.79
CA LYS A 286 2.45 -8.37 12.00
C LYS A 286 2.80 -9.05 10.68
N ASP A 287 2.92 -8.27 9.62
CA ASP A 287 3.10 -8.74 8.25
C ASP A 287 4.24 -7.92 7.64
N TYR A 288 5.37 -8.58 7.43
CA TYR A 288 6.58 -7.98 6.88
C TYR A 288 6.66 -8.20 5.37
N THR A 289 6.32 -9.40 4.91
CA THR A 289 6.52 -9.86 3.53
C THR A 289 5.33 -9.60 2.61
N ALA A 290 4.31 -8.90 3.07
CA ALA A 290 3.06 -8.71 2.33
C ALA A 290 2.43 -10.06 1.96
N GLU A 291 2.17 -10.88 2.98
CA GLU A 291 1.77 -12.29 2.84
C GLU A 291 0.54 -12.53 1.95
N PHE A 292 -0.29 -11.50 1.76
CA PHE A 292 -1.50 -11.55 0.94
C PHE A 292 -1.31 -10.97 -0.47
N ALA A 293 -0.10 -10.66 -0.94
CA ALA A 293 0.13 -10.19 -2.32
C ALA A 293 0.13 -11.36 -3.32
N ASP A 294 0.00 -11.07 -4.61
CA ASP A 294 0.22 -12.08 -5.67
C ASP A 294 1.74 -12.30 -5.85
N ILE A 295 2.52 -11.21 -5.76
CA ILE A 295 3.98 -11.23 -5.77
C ILE A 295 4.47 -10.29 -4.67
N SER A 296 5.34 -10.78 -3.81
CA SER A 296 5.98 -9.97 -2.78
C SER A 296 7.43 -9.68 -3.13
N VAL A 297 7.87 -8.43 -2.97
CA VAL A 297 9.19 -7.96 -3.36
C VAL A 297 9.83 -7.15 -2.24
N GLY A 298 11.09 -7.43 -1.93
CA GLY A 298 11.88 -6.65 -0.98
C GLY A 298 13.36 -6.69 -1.29
N SER A 299 14.14 -6.06 -0.41
CA SER A 299 15.61 -5.97 -0.53
C SER A 299 16.36 -6.92 0.39
N VAL A 300 15.72 -7.46 1.43
CA VAL A 300 16.37 -8.34 2.41
C VAL A 300 16.24 -9.80 1.95
N GLY A 301 17.36 -10.52 1.95
CA GLY A 301 17.51 -11.88 1.42
C GLY A 301 18.75 -11.97 0.52
#